data_AF-A0A7S3H8K3-F1
#
_entry.id   AF-A0A7S3H8K3-F1
#
_cell.length_a   1.000
_cell.length_b   1.000
_cell.length_c   1.000
_cell.angle_alpha   90.00
_cell.angle_beta   90.00
_cell.angle_gamma   90.00
#
_symmetry.space_group_name_H-M   'P 1'
#
loop_
_entity.id
_entity.type
_entity.pdbx_description
1 polymer ?
#
loop_
_entity_poly.entity_id
_entity_poly.type
_entity_poly.pdbx_seq_one_letter_code
_entity_poly.pdbx_strand_id
1 'polypeptide(L)'
;MSNLSTTSGEVFYERICQFISTYVKSNNVLGNIEKADLPEFIAIWQSYKLMIKWIVHLFMHLESSVIRLNELLTLTSVALVNFQQSVYSTFHSNLTALCLSLILKEREGELIDVSLLQESLQIYLMMGLASMIDTAFATEKREKLKNIDAALRVYEYTSFYLRDYEGAILQSTRDFYQHKSSEWLGSMDVPSYINRVREALQQEEARCAQYLSSGTKPKLVRVVLVECVVAHSDHIFDAARDMLWAMYDNSQSEDTFEFPAEKTSLVQSLYRLCCQSQALEPGQTAYQLATRMRS
;
A
#
# COMPACT_ATOMS: atom_id res chain seq x y z
N MET A 1 21.35 -1.88 -50.94
CA MET A 1 21.20 -3.34 -50.78
C MET A 1 20.08 -3.56 -49.78
N SER A 2 18.90 -3.90 -50.29
CA SER A 2 17.65 -4.07 -49.56
C SER A 2 17.64 -5.43 -48.87
N ASN A 3 17.61 -5.44 -47.54
CA ASN A 3 17.43 -6.66 -46.75
C ASN A 3 15.99 -7.17 -46.93
N LEU A 4 15.79 -8.17 -47.78
CA LEU A 4 14.71 -9.14 -47.67
C LEU A 4 15.02 -9.97 -46.41
N SER A 5 14.22 -10.00 -45.34
CA SER A 5 12.88 -10.56 -45.29
C SER A 5 12.07 -10.05 -44.07
N THR A 6 11.70 -8.77 -44.02
CA THR A 6 10.63 -8.38 -43.08
C THR A 6 9.35 -9.07 -43.54
N THR A 7 8.92 -10.11 -42.83
CA THR A 7 7.66 -10.79 -43.17
C THR A 7 6.52 -9.78 -43.05
N SER A 8 5.50 -9.87 -43.90
CA SER A 8 4.34 -8.94 -43.84
C SER A 8 3.71 -8.86 -42.44
N GLY A 9 3.90 -9.90 -41.60
CA GLY A 9 3.48 -9.93 -40.20
C GLY A 9 4.28 -9.02 -39.26
N GLU A 10 5.58 -8.83 -39.48
CA GLU A 10 6.42 -7.92 -38.68
C GLU A 10 6.05 -6.45 -38.91
N VAL A 11 5.89 -6.04 -40.17
CA VAL A 11 5.44 -4.66 -40.51
C VAL A 11 4.06 -4.38 -39.91
N PHE A 12 3.18 -5.38 -39.90
CA PHE A 12 1.85 -5.23 -39.33
C PHE A 12 1.89 -5.15 -37.80
N TYR A 13 2.75 -5.94 -37.14
CA TYR A 13 3.00 -5.86 -35.70
C TYR A 13 3.53 -4.48 -35.29
N GLU A 14 4.51 -3.94 -36.02
CA GLU A 14 5.05 -2.59 -35.79
C GLU A 14 3.97 -1.52 -35.90
N ARG A 15 3.08 -1.62 -36.89
CA ARG A 15 1.94 -0.70 -37.03
C ARG A 15 0.97 -0.76 -35.85
N ILE A 16 0.67 -1.95 -35.33
CA ILE A 16 -0.15 -2.10 -34.11
C ILE A 16 0.55 -1.43 -32.93
N CYS A 17 1.86 -1.66 -32.76
CA CYS A 17 2.63 -1.05 -31.69
C CYS A 17 2.62 0.49 -31.79
N GLN A 18 2.77 1.04 -33.00
CA GLN A 18 2.66 2.47 -33.26
C GLN A 18 1.25 3.01 -32.93
N PHE A 19 0.20 2.27 -33.32
CA PHE A 19 -1.18 2.62 -32.98
C PHE A 19 -1.38 2.69 -31.47
N ILE A 20 -0.94 1.67 -30.73
CA ILE A 20 -1.04 1.63 -29.26
C ILE A 20 -0.29 2.81 -28.63
N SER A 21 0.94 3.09 -29.09
CA SER A 21 1.74 4.21 -28.58
C SER A 21 1.07 5.56 -28.85
N THR A 22 0.52 5.75 -30.05
CA THR A 22 -0.16 6.99 -30.45
C THR A 22 -1.46 7.19 -29.66
N TYR A 23 -2.22 6.11 -29.43
CA TYR A 23 -3.47 6.16 -28.68
C TYR A 23 -3.24 6.58 -27.22
N VAL A 24 -2.27 5.98 -26.53
CA VAL A 24 -1.96 6.32 -25.13
C VAL A 24 -1.51 7.79 -25.00
N LYS A 25 -0.78 8.30 -25.99
CA LYS A 25 -0.32 9.70 -26.02
C LYS A 25 -1.39 10.70 -26.50
N SER A 26 -2.55 10.21 -26.94
CA SER A 26 -3.61 11.08 -27.44
C SER A 26 -4.21 11.91 -26.29
N ASN A 27 -4.73 13.09 -26.64
CA ASN A 27 -5.38 13.99 -25.68
C ASN A 27 -6.60 13.34 -24.99
N ASN A 28 -7.21 12.34 -25.62
CA ASN A 28 -8.33 11.59 -25.05
C ASN A 28 -7.95 10.73 -23.84
N VAL A 29 -6.66 10.39 -23.70
CA VAL A 29 -6.15 9.64 -22.55
C VAL A 29 -5.46 10.61 -21.60
N LEU A 30 -4.41 11.30 -22.07
CA LEU A 30 -3.60 12.16 -21.19
C LEU A 30 -4.38 13.38 -20.67
N GLY A 31 -5.16 14.06 -21.52
CA GLY A 31 -5.92 15.24 -21.14
C GLY A 31 -7.09 14.93 -20.19
N ASN A 32 -7.65 13.72 -20.29
CA ASN A 32 -8.67 13.25 -19.36
C ASN A 32 -8.04 12.86 -18.01
N ILE A 33 -6.88 12.21 -18.02
CA ILE A 33 -6.18 11.81 -16.79
C ILE A 33 -5.70 13.01 -15.96
N GLU A 34 -5.28 14.09 -16.61
CA GLU A 34 -4.79 15.29 -15.91
C GLU A 34 -5.82 15.90 -14.95
N LYS A 35 -7.11 15.78 -15.29
CA LYS A 35 -8.22 16.34 -14.51
C LYS A 35 -9.04 15.27 -13.77
N ALA A 36 -8.66 14.01 -13.91
CA ALA A 36 -9.46 12.88 -13.46
C ALA A 36 -9.44 12.71 -11.94
N ASP A 37 -10.61 12.45 -11.38
CA ASP A 37 -10.73 11.83 -10.07
C ASP A 37 -10.33 10.34 -10.12
N LEU A 38 -10.15 9.69 -8.97
CA LEU A 38 -9.73 8.28 -8.94
C LEU A 38 -10.65 7.34 -9.75
N PRO A 39 -11.99 7.43 -9.67
CA PRO A 39 -12.88 6.58 -10.47
C PRO A 39 -12.68 6.77 -11.97
N GLU A 40 -12.46 8.00 -12.42
CA GLU A 40 -12.24 8.33 -13.83
C GLU A 40 -10.88 7.79 -14.30
N PHE A 41 -9.84 7.92 -13.48
CA PHE A 41 -8.53 7.34 -13.76
C PHE A 41 -8.64 5.81 -13.94
N ILE A 42 -9.32 5.14 -13.01
CA ILE A 42 -9.53 3.68 -13.09
C ILE A 42 -10.39 3.33 -14.30
N ALA A 43 -11.43 4.10 -14.64
CA ALA A 43 -12.24 3.85 -15.82
C ALA A 43 -11.40 3.93 -17.11
N ILE A 44 -10.54 4.95 -17.25
CA ILE A 44 -9.63 5.09 -18.39
C ILE A 44 -8.69 3.87 -18.48
N TRP A 45 -8.14 3.44 -17.34
CA TRP A 45 -7.31 2.24 -17.27
C TRP A 45 -8.06 0.97 -17.69
N GLN A 46 -9.29 0.78 -17.22
CA GLN A 46 -10.12 -0.37 -17.59
C GLN A 46 -10.50 -0.36 -19.08
N SER A 47 -10.88 0.81 -19.61
CA SER A 47 -11.13 0.98 -21.05
C SER A 47 -9.89 0.66 -21.88
N TYR A 48 -8.71 1.08 -21.42
CA TYR A 48 -7.45 0.73 -22.07
C TYR A 48 -7.18 -0.78 -22.05
N LYS A 49 -7.28 -1.43 -20.88
CA LYS A 49 -7.15 -2.91 -20.77
C LYS A 49 -8.11 -3.64 -21.70
N LEU A 50 -9.36 -3.18 -21.77
CA LEU A 50 -10.39 -3.76 -22.62
C LEU A 50 -10.03 -3.61 -24.11
N MET A 51 -9.62 -2.41 -24.55
CA MET A 51 -9.18 -2.16 -25.91
C MET A 51 -8.03 -3.09 -26.31
N ILE A 52 -7.02 -3.24 -25.45
CA ILE A 52 -5.89 -4.13 -25.71
C ILE A 52 -6.33 -5.59 -25.80
N LYS A 53 -7.23 -6.04 -24.91
CA LYS A 53 -7.79 -7.39 -24.96
C LYS A 53 -8.50 -7.66 -26.30
N TRP A 54 -9.25 -6.69 -26.82
CA TRP A 54 -9.89 -6.80 -28.14
C TRP A 54 -8.88 -6.83 -29.29
N ILE A 55 -7.85 -5.99 -29.25
CA ILE A 55 -6.77 -5.97 -30.25
C ILE A 55 -6.05 -7.34 -30.26
N VAL A 56 -5.69 -7.85 -29.08
CA VAL A 56 -5.07 -9.18 -28.93
C VAL A 56 -5.96 -10.28 -29.49
N HIS A 57 -7.26 -10.26 -29.19
CA HIS A 57 -8.20 -11.26 -29.69
C HIS A 57 -8.35 -11.19 -31.22
N LEU A 58 -8.48 -9.98 -31.78
CA LEU A 58 -8.60 -9.78 -33.23
C LEU A 58 -7.36 -10.27 -33.99
N PHE A 59 -6.18 -10.13 -33.37
CA PHE A 59 -4.90 -10.46 -33.99
C PHE A 59 -4.24 -11.72 -33.40
N MET A 60 -5.02 -12.61 -32.77
CA MET A 60 -4.51 -13.80 -32.08
C MET A 60 -3.67 -14.71 -33.00
N HIS A 61 -4.03 -14.80 -34.28
CA HIS A 61 -3.27 -15.57 -35.26
C HIS A 61 -1.88 -14.96 -35.55
N LEU A 62 -1.77 -13.63 -35.56
CA LEU A 62 -0.49 -12.94 -35.67
C LEU A 62 0.32 -13.10 -34.39
N GLU A 63 -0.33 -13.01 -33.23
CA GLU A 63 0.29 -13.20 -31.91
C GLU A 63 0.88 -14.61 -31.77
N SER A 64 0.18 -15.65 -32.23
CA SER A 64 0.64 -17.04 -32.08
C SER A 64 1.74 -17.44 -33.08
N SER A 65 1.73 -16.86 -34.28
CA SER A 65 2.65 -17.24 -35.37
C SER A 65 3.89 -16.35 -35.43
N VAL A 66 3.73 -15.03 -35.49
CA VAL A 66 4.84 -14.09 -35.70
C VAL A 66 5.65 -13.91 -34.41
N ILE A 67 5.00 -13.77 -33.26
CA ILE A 67 5.70 -13.54 -31.97
C ILE A 67 6.48 -14.78 -31.53
N ARG A 68 5.91 -15.96 -31.76
CA ARG A 68 6.54 -17.24 -31.38
C ARG A 68 7.72 -17.61 -32.28
N LEU A 69 7.68 -17.20 -33.55
CA LEU A 69 8.77 -17.42 -34.51
C LEU A 69 9.91 -16.39 -34.34
N ASN A 70 9.59 -15.15 -33.94
CA ASN A 70 10.56 -14.06 -33.87
C ASN A 70 10.96 -13.64 -32.44
N GLU A 71 10.44 -14.31 -31.41
CA GLU A 71 10.71 -14.04 -29.99
C GLU A 71 10.48 -12.56 -29.60
N LEU A 72 9.36 -11.99 -30.08
CA LEU A 72 8.94 -10.61 -29.82
C LEU A 72 8.14 -10.50 -28.50
N LEU A 73 7.89 -9.27 -28.03
CA LEU A 73 6.97 -9.03 -26.91
C LEU A 73 5.53 -9.31 -27.33
N THR A 74 4.73 -9.82 -26.39
CA THR A 74 3.27 -9.88 -26.58
C THR A 74 2.70 -8.47 -26.72
N LEU A 75 1.58 -8.34 -27.43
CA LEU A 75 0.92 -7.03 -27.60
C LEU A 75 0.46 -6.45 -26.25
N THR A 76 0.07 -7.33 -25.32
CA THR A 76 -0.25 -6.95 -23.94
C THR A 76 0.97 -6.35 -23.24
N SER A 77 2.15 -6.96 -23.38
CA SER A 77 3.39 -6.45 -22.81
C SER A 77 3.77 -5.08 -23.39
N VAL A 78 3.68 -4.91 -24.72
CA VAL A 78 3.96 -3.62 -25.38
C VAL A 78 3.01 -2.53 -24.89
N ALA A 79 1.72 -2.86 -24.75
CA ALA A 79 0.73 -1.93 -24.24
C ALA A 79 1.05 -1.47 -22.81
N LEU A 80 1.41 -2.42 -21.92
CA LEU A 80 1.78 -2.10 -20.54
C LEU A 80 3.02 -1.20 -20.47
N VAL A 81 4.05 -1.47 -21.27
CA VAL A 81 5.25 -0.62 -21.33
C VAL A 81 4.91 0.79 -21.81
N ASN A 82 4.09 0.93 -22.86
CA ASN A 82 3.68 2.24 -23.37
C ASN A 82 2.86 3.03 -22.34
N PHE A 83 1.94 2.36 -21.64
CA PHE A 83 1.16 2.97 -20.57
C PHE A 83 2.04 3.40 -19.40
N GLN A 84 3.01 2.57 -19.01
CA GLN A 84 3.97 2.89 -17.97
C GLN A 84 4.79 4.15 -18.32
N GLN A 85 5.35 4.19 -19.53
CA GLN A 85 6.26 5.28 -19.95
C GLN A 85 5.53 6.59 -20.19
N SER A 86 4.27 6.56 -20.64
CA SER A 86 3.52 7.76 -21.03
C SER A 86 2.59 8.28 -19.93
N VAL A 87 1.93 7.38 -19.20
CA VAL A 87 0.90 7.72 -18.20
C VAL A 87 1.47 7.60 -16.78
N TYR A 88 1.97 6.41 -16.42
CA TYR A 88 2.37 6.16 -15.03
C TYR A 88 3.53 7.05 -14.59
N SER A 89 4.56 7.20 -15.42
CA SER A 89 5.71 8.09 -15.18
C SER A 89 5.31 9.54 -14.86
N THR A 90 4.20 10.02 -15.44
CA THR A 90 3.72 11.40 -15.30
C THR A 90 2.75 11.55 -14.14
N PHE A 91 1.84 10.59 -13.95
CA PHE A 91 0.68 10.72 -13.06
C PHE A 91 0.72 9.86 -11.80
N HIS A 92 1.79 9.09 -11.55
CA HIS A 92 1.87 8.23 -10.37
C HIS A 92 1.73 9.02 -9.06
N SER A 93 2.27 10.24 -8.97
CA SER A 93 2.18 11.08 -7.77
C SER A 93 0.73 11.50 -7.48
N ASN A 94 -0.01 11.88 -8.53
CA ASN A 94 -1.43 12.22 -8.43
C ASN A 94 -2.26 10.99 -8.02
N LEU A 95 -1.99 9.83 -8.64
CA LEU A 95 -2.65 8.58 -8.30
C LEU A 95 -2.42 8.22 -6.82
N THR A 96 -1.19 8.37 -6.31
CA THR A 96 -0.88 8.14 -4.89
C THR A 96 -1.69 9.10 -4.02
N ALA A 97 -1.69 10.40 -4.33
CA ALA A 97 -2.42 11.40 -3.56
C ALA A 97 -3.94 11.12 -3.49
N LEU A 98 -4.54 10.71 -4.61
CA LEU A 98 -5.95 10.33 -4.69
C LEU A 98 -6.26 9.07 -3.88
N CYS A 99 -5.40 8.05 -3.92
CA CYS A 99 -5.58 6.86 -3.10
C CYS A 99 -5.45 7.18 -1.60
N LEU A 100 -4.50 8.03 -1.22
CA LEU A 100 -4.31 8.44 0.18
C LEU A 100 -5.50 9.26 0.69
N SER A 101 -6.04 10.16 -0.12
CA SER A 101 -7.21 10.96 0.30
C SER A 101 -8.44 10.10 0.55
N LEU A 102 -8.64 9.02 -0.22
CA LEU A 102 -9.69 8.04 0.06
C LEU A 102 -9.45 7.26 1.36
N ILE A 103 -8.22 6.85 1.64
CA ILE A 103 -7.89 6.16 2.89
C ILE A 103 -8.08 7.08 4.10
N LEU A 104 -7.77 8.37 3.97
CA LEU A 104 -8.04 9.35 5.02
C LEU A 104 -9.54 9.50 5.30
N LYS A 105 -10.37 9.56 4.26
CA LYS A 105 -11.84 9.55 4.42
C LYS A 105 -12.35 8.28 5.11
N GLU A 106 -11.81 7.12 4.74
CA GLU A 106 -12.13 5.85 5.42
C GLU A 106 -11.73 5.87 6.91
N ARG A 107 -10.60 6.52 7.24
CA ARG A 107 -10.15 6.67 8.64
C ARG A 107 -11.03 7.60 9.45
N GLU A 108 -11.63 8.60 8.82
CA GLU A 108 -12.62 9.49 9.44
C GLU A 108 -14.00 8.83 9.59
N GLY A 109 -14.20 7.66 9.00
CA GLY A 109 -15.41 6.86 9.12
C GLY A 109 -16.35 6.95 7.93
N GLU A 110 -15.92 7.55 6.81
CA GLU A 110 -16.70 7.54 5.57
C GLU A 110 -16.65 6.15 4.91
N LEU A 111 -17.76 5.76 4.27
CA LEU A 111 -17.82 4.54 3.48
C LEU A 111 -17.11 4.77 2.14
N ILE A 112 -16.09 3.96 1.87
CA ILE A 112 -15.34 4.00 0.61
C ILE A 112 -15.62 2.78 -0.25
N ASP A 113 -15.44 2.93 -1.56
CA ASP A 113 -15.42 1.80 -2.49
C ASP A 113 -14.05 1.12 -2.45
N VAL A 114 -13.97 0.02 -1.69
CA VAL A 114 -12.75 -0.79 -1.55
C VAL A 114 -12.29 -1.36 -2.89
N SER A 115 -13.21 -1.65 -3.82
CA SER A 115 -12.86 -2.20 -5.13
C SER A 115 -12.02 -1.21 -5.95
N LEU A 116 -12.29 0.10 -5.79
CA LEU A 116 -11.54 1.16 -6.43
C LEU A 116 -10.09 1.22 -5.95
N LEU A 117 -9.86 1.04 -4.64
CA LEU A 117 -8.51 0.96 -4.07
C LEU A 117 -7.78 -0.32 -4.50
N GLN A 118 -8.47 -1.45 -4.59
CA GLN A 118 -7.84 -2.70 -5.07
C GLN A 118 -7.38 -2.56 -6.53
N GLU A 119 -8.22 -1.99 -7.40
CA GLU A 119 -7.88 -1.74 -8.80
C GLU A 119 -6.76 -0.69 -8.95
N SER A 120 -6.76 0.35 -8.12
CA SER A 120 -5.68 1.35 -8.13
C SER A 120 -4.34 0.75 -7.71
N LEU A 121 -4.33 -0.11 -6.70
CA LEU A 121 -3.13 -0.82 -6.25
C LEU A 121 -2.64 -1.83 -7.28
N GLN A 122 -3.55 -2.48 -8.02
CA GLN A 122 -3.20 -3.36 -9.13
C GLN A 122 -2.38 -2.61 -10.20
N ILE A 123 -2.65 -1.32 -10.44
CA ILE A 123 -1.88 -0.52 -11.41
C ILE A 123 -0.39 -0.45 -11.01
N TYR A 124 -0.06 -0.17 -9.75
CA TYR A 124 1.34 -0.13 -9.30
C TYR A 124 2.06 -1.46 -9.54
N LEU A 125 1.37 -2.58 -9.30
CA LEU A 125 1.89 -3.92 -9.54
C LEU A 125 2.13 -4.17 -11.03
N MET A 126 1.14 -3.86 -11.87
CA MET A 126 1.21 -4.06 -13.32
C MET A 126 2.27 -3.17 -13.98
N MET A 127 2.43 -1.94 -13.52
CA MET A 127 3.48 -1.03 -14.01
C MET A 127 4.88 -1.51 -13.60
N GLY A 128 5.03 -2.09 -12.40
CA GLY A 128 6.30 -2.71 -11.98
C GLY A 128 6.72 -3.84 -12.90
N LEU A 129 5.77 -4.72 -13.27
CA LEU A 129 5.99 -5.78 -14.24
C LEU A 129 6.35 -5.22 -15.63
N ALA A 130 5.67 -4.15 -16.07
CA ALA A 130 5.94 -3.51 -17.36
C ALA A 130 7.40 -3.02 -17.46
N SER A 131 7.91 -2.35 -16.43
CA SER A 131 9.30 -1.89 -16.38
C SER A 131 10.30 -3.06 -16.45
N MET A 132 10.00 -4.18 -15.79
CA MET A 132 10.86 -5.36 -15.85
C MET A 132 10.88 -5.98 -17.25
N ILE A 133 9.73 -6.07 -17.91
CA ILE A 133 9.64 -6.58 -19.28
C ILE A 133 10.49 -5.71 -20.23
N ASP A 134 10.42 -4.39 -20.11
CA ASP A 134 11.22 -3.44 -20.90
C ASP A 134 12.73 -3.66 -20.68
N THR A 135 13.17 -3.76 -19.42
CA THR A 135 14.59 -4.01 -19.10
C THR A 135 15.07 -5.39 -19.55
N ALA A 136 14.26 -6.44 -19.39
CA ALA A 136 14.61 -7.79 -19.77
C ALA A 136 14.72 -7.94 -21.29
N PHE A 137 13.89 -7.21 -22.04
CA PHE A 137 13.98 -7.17 -23.50
C PHE A 137 15.18 -6.36 -23.99
N ALA A 138 15.54 -5.28 -23.29
CA ALA A 138 16.73 -4.48 -23.61
C ALA A 138 18.05 -5.24 -23.37
N THR A 139 18.07 -6.23 -22.49
CA THR A 139 19.23 -7.10 -22.28
C THR A 139 19.17 -8.35 -23.18
N GLU A 140 20.27 -8.73 -23.84
CA GLU A 140 20.37 -9.96 -24.66
C GLU A 140 20.17 -11.30 -23.87
N LYS A 141 19.77 -11.24 -22.59
CA LYS A 141 19.62 -12.39 -21.69
C LYS A 141 18.21 -12.99 -21.70
N ARG A 142 17.80 -13.50 -22.87
CA ARG A 142 16.52 -14.22 -23.09
C ARG A 142 16.32 -15.47 -22.20
N GLU A 143 17.39 -16.07 -21.67
CA GLU A 143 17.28 -17.34 -20.92
C GLU A 143 16.78 -17.22 -19.48
N LYS A 144 16.87 -16.05 -18.84
CA LYS A 144 16.47 -15.90 -17.43
C LYS A 144 14.95 -15.83 -17.21
N LEU A 145 14.16 -15.74 -18.28
CA LEU A 145 12.69 -15.71 -18.23
C LEU A 145 12.02 -17.10 -18.33
N LYS A 146 12.80 -18.17 -18.58
CA LYS A 146 12.24 -19.54 -18.72
C LYS A 146 11.77 -20.15 -17.41
N ASN A 147 12.21 -19.62 -16.27
CA ASN A 147 11.80 -20.07 -14.96
C ASN A 147 10.84 -19.04 -14.37
N ILE A 148 9.64 -18.96 -14.96
CA ILE A 148 8.60 -17.99 -14.61
C ILE A 148 8.30 -18.06 -13.11
N ASP A 149 8.33 -19.24 -12.49
CA ASP A 149 8.12 -19.44 -11.05
C ASP A 149 9.28 -18.95 -10.18
N ALA A 150 10.53 -19.05 -10.64
CA ALA A 150 11.68 -18.51 -9.91
C ALA A 150 11.79 -16.99 -10.09
N ALA A 151 11.42 -16.49 -11.26
CA ALA A 151 11.28 -15.06 -11.51
C ALA A 151 10.17 -14.50 -10.61
N LEU A 152 8.97 -15.12 -10.58
CA LEU A 152 7.87 -14.80 -9.66
C LEU A 152 8.30 -14.77 -8.19
N ARG A 153 9.16 -15.72 -7.75
CA ARG A 153 9.70 -15.76 -6.39
C ARG A 153 10.79 -14.71 -6.11
N VAL A 154 11.52 -14.24 -7.12
CA VAL A 154 12.38 -13.04 -7.01
C VAL A 154 11.51 -11.76 -7.03
N TYR A 155 10.29 -11.83 -7.58
CA TYR A 155 9.33 -10.72 -7.75
C TYR A 155 8.36 -10.52 -6.57
N GLU A 156 8.68 -11.02 -5.38
CA GLU A 156 7.83 -10.89 -4.18
C GLU A 156 7.71 -9.44 -3.68
N TYR A 157 8.47 -8.49 -4.24
CA TYR A 157 8.46 -7.07 -3.88
C TYR A 157 8.53 -6.14 -5.10
N THR A 158 7.35 -5.79 -5.56
CA THR A 158 6.95 -4.73 -6.46
C THR A 158 7.78 -3.44 -6.33
N SER A 159 8.59 -3.11 -7.33
CA SER A 159 9.44 -1.91 -7.30
C SER A 159 8.63 -0.61 -7.15
N PHE A 160 7.52 -0.46 -7.88
CA PHE A 160 6.76 0.79 -7.86
C PHE A 160 5.73 0.90 -6.72
N TYR A 161 5.11 -0.20 -6.26
CA TYR A 161 4.28 -0.12 -5.06
C TYR A 161 5.12 0.28 -3.84
N LEU A 162 6.27 -0.37 -3.62
CA LEU A 162 7.11 -0.01 -2.47
C LEU A 162 7.69 1.40 -2.60
N ARG A 163 8.17 1.77 -3.78
CA ARG A 163 8.80 3.07 -4.03
C ARG A 163 7.82 4.23 -4.03
N ASP A 164 6.70 4.10 -4.74
CA ASP A 164 5.80 5.22 -5.05
C ASP A 164 4.55 5.25 -4.15
N TYR A 165 4.20 4.15 -3.48
CA TYR A 165 3.00 4.03 -2.66
C TYR A 165 3.28 3.72 -1.18
N GLU A 166 4.05 2.68 -0.85
CA GLU A 166 4.25 2.21 0.53
C GLU A 166 4.84 3.30 1.42
N GLY A 167 5.89 4.00 0.96
CA GLY A 167 6.46 5.11 1.71
C GLY A 167 5.45 6.22 1.97
N ALA A 168 4.61 6.53 0.98
CA ALA A 168 3.61 7.59 1.08
C ALA A 168 2.46 7.23 2.04
N ILE A 169 1.95 5.99 2.01
CA ILE A 169 0.93 5.54 2.98
C ILE A 169 1.48 5.48 4.39
N LEU A 170 2.73 5.04 4.60
CA LEU A 170 3.34 5.03 5.93
C LEU A 170 3.50 6.45 6.49
N GLN A 171 3.90 7.41 5.67
CA GLN A 171 4.00 8.80 6.09
C GLN A 171 2.63 9.42 6.36
N SER A 172 1.66 9.24 5.46
CA SER A 172 0.28 9.71 5.66
C SER A 172 -0.36 9.13 6.93
N THR A 173 -0.07 7.85 7.22
CA THR A 173 -0.49 7.19 8.47
C THR A 173 0.16 7.80 9.70
N ARG A 174 1.47 8.09 9.62
CA ARG A 174 2.20 8.76 10.70
C ARG A 174 1.55 10.10 11.03
N ASP A 175 1.35 10.95 10.03
CA ASP A 175 0.82 12.30 10.20
C ASP A 175 -0.60 12.25 10.81
N PHE A 176 -1.44 11.32 10.32
CA PHE A 176 -2.80 11.12 10.84
C PHE A 176 -2.80 10.72 12.32
N TYR A 177 -2.03 9.69 12.70
CA TYR A 177 -2.01 9.20 14.08
C TYR A 177 -1.23 10.08 15.05
N GLN A 178 -0.26 10.86 14.56
CA GLN A 178 0.40 11.88 15.37
C GLN A 178 -0.61 12.95 15.83
N HIS A 179 -1.49 13.41 14.93
CA HIS A 179 -2.55 14.34 15.29
C HIS A 179 -3.62 13.69 16.17
N LYS A 180 -4.11 12.50 15.78
CA LYS A 180 -5.19 11.80 16.50
C LYS A 180 -4.80 11.38 17.91
N SER A 181 -3.58 10.89 18.13
CA SER A 181 -3.10 10.53 19.47
C SER A 181 -3.11 11.72 20.42
N SER A 182 -2.64 12.89 19.95
CA SER A 182 -2.65 14.14 20.71
C SER A 182 -4.07 14.62 21.02
N GLU A 183 -4.97 14.55 20.04
CA GLU A 183 -6.40 14.88 20.19
C GLU A 183 -7.08 13.99 21.24
N TRP A 184 -6.86 12.68 21.17
CA TRP A 184 -7.46 11.72 22.10
C TRP A 184 -6.91 11.87 23.52
N LEU A 185 -5.61 12.07 23.69
CA LEU A 185 -5.02 12.30 25.02
C LEU A 185 -5.52 13.58 25.69
N GLY A 186 -5.83 14.61 24.91
CA GLY A 186 -6.38 15.86 25.43
C GLY A 186 -7.86 15.78 25.82
N SER A 187 -8.59 14.76 25.34
CA SER A 187 -10.05 14.67 25.47
C SER A 187 -10.54 13.42 26.23
N MET A 188 -9.67 12.42 26.43
CA MET A 188 -10.04 11.12 26.99
C MET A 188 -9.17 10.77 28.20
N ASP A 189 -9.71 9.95 29.09
CA ASP A 189 -8.94 9.31 30.15
C ASP A 189 -8.10 8.15 29.60
N VAL A 190 -7.06 7.75 30.34
CA VAL A 190 -6.07 6.76 29.87
C VAL A 190 -6.69 5.40 29.50
N PRO A 191 -7.61 4.79 30.28
CA PRO A 191 -8.30 3.56 29.89
C PRO A 191 -9.03 3.68 28.54
N SER A 192 -9.81 4.75 28.35
CA SER A 192 -10.55 4.99 27.10
C SER A 192 -9.59 5.22 25.93
N TYR A 193 -8.50 5.97 26.15
CA TYR A 193 -7.44 6.18 25.17
C TYR A 193 -6.84 4.85 24.70
N ILE A 194 -6.45 3.98 25.62
CA ILE A 194 -5.87 2.66 25.31
C ILE A 194 -6.84 1.78 24.51
N ASN A 195 -8.12 1.79 24.87
CA ASN A 195 -9.14 1.09 24.10
C ASN A 195 -9.26 1.66 22.68
N ARG A 196 -9.21 2.98 22.54
CA ARG A 196 -9.23 3.66 21.24
C ARG A 196 -8.03 3.33 20.37
N VAL A 197 -6.84 3.26 20.95
CA VAL A 197 -5.61 2.81 20.25
C VAL A 197 -5.76 1.37 19.78
N ARG A 198 -6.35 0.48 20.59
CA ARG A 198 -6.59 -0.92 20.19
C ARG A 198 -7.58 -1.02 19.03
N GLU A 199 -8.67 -0.27 19.06
CA GLU A 199 -9.62 -0.19 17.95
C GLU A 199 -8.94 0.31 16.67
N ALA A 200 -8.14 1.36 16.77
CA ALA A 200 -7.38 1.90 15.64
C ALA A 200 -6.42 0.86 15.03
N LEU A 201 -5.70 0.11 15.86
CA LEU A 201 -4.84 -0.99 15.39
C LEU A 201 -5.64 -2.06 14.65
N GLN A 202 -6.78 -2.49 15.20
CA GLN A 202 -7.64 -3.48 14.55
C GLN A 202 -8.18 -2.98 13.21
N GLN A 203 -8.57 -1.71 13.13
CA GLN A 203 -9.04 -1.10 11.89
C GLN A 203 -7.92 -1.06 10.83
N GLU A 204 -6.71 -0.64 11.20
CA GLU A 204 -5.58 -0.64 10.27
C GLU A 204 -5.16 -2.05 9.83
N GLU A 205 -5.21 -3.03 10.72
CA GLU A 205 -5.00 -4.42 10.34
C GLU A 205 -6.06 -4.93 9.36
N ALA A 206 -7.32 -4.55 9.56
CA ALA A 206 -8.42 -4.90 8.65
C ALA A 206 -8.25 -4.22 7.28
N ARG A 207 -7.91 -2.92 7.24
CA ARG A 207 -7.57 -2.19 6.00
C ARG A 207 -6.43 -2.88 5.24
N CYS A 208 -5.37 -3.25 5.96
CA CYS A 208 -4.25 -3.99 5.38
C CYS A 208 -4.69 -5.31 4.76
N ALA A 209 -5.54 -6.07 5.45
CA ALA A 209 -6.04 -7.36 4.97
C ALA A 209 -6.98 -7.24 3.76
N GLN A 210 -7.70 -6.12 3.64
CA GLN A 210 -8.67 -5.92 2.57
C GLN A 210 -8.03 -5.50 1.24
N TYR A 211 -7.01 -4.62 1.26
CA TYR A 211 -6.47 -4.07 0.01
C TYR A 211 -4.95 -3.83 -0.04
N LEU A 212 -4.21 -3.83 1.07
CA LEU A 212 -2.76 -3.59 1.03
C LEU A 212 -1.94 -4.88 0.86
N SER A 213 -0.66 -4.73 0.53
CA SER A 213 0.26 -5.87 0.44
C SER A 213 0.52 -6.48 1.83
N SER A 214 0.76 -7.80 1.87
CA SER A 214 1.05 -8.52 3.12
C SER A 214 2.28 -7.99 3.86
N GLY A 215 3.29 -7.51 3.12
CA GLY A 215 4.51 -6.91 3.67
C GLY A 215 4.31 -5.51 4.30
N THR A 216 3.22 -4.82 3.95
CA THR A 216 2.92 -3.46 4.46
C THR A 216 2.36 -3.50 5.88
N LYS A 217 1.56 -4.54 6.20
CA LYS A 217 0.90 -4.69 7.50
C LYS A 217 1.83 -4.47 8.71
N PRO A 218 2.96 -5.20 8.86
CA PRO A 218 3.82 -5.03 10.03
C PRO A 218 4.41 -3.62 10.15
N LYS A 219 4.68 -2.95 9.02
CA LYS A 219 5.22 -1.58 9.01
C LYS A 219 4.16 -0.56 9.42
N LEU A 220 2.92 -0.74 8.96
CA LEU A 220 1.82 0.17 9.26
C LEU A 220 1.43 0.06 10.75
N VAL A 221 1.28 -1.17 11.27
CA VAL A 221 1.04 -1.42 12.71
C VAL A 221 2.13 -0.79 13.57
N ARG A 222 3.40 -0.92 13.16
CA ARG A 222 4.53 -0.25 13.82
C ARG A 222 4.35 1.27 13.88
N VAL A 223 3.95 1.91 12.78
CA VAL A 223 3.73 3.38 12.77
C VAL A 223 2.66 3.76 13.78
N VAL A 224 1.51 3.08 13.80
CA VAL A 224 0.42 3.38 14.74
C VAL A 224 0.88 3.22 16.19
N LEU A 225 1.61 2.14 16.51
CA LEU A 225 2.14 1.93 17.86
C LEU A 225 3.15 3.00 18.27
N VAL A 226 4.02 3.43 17.35
CA VAL A 226 5.00 4.49 17.63
C VAL A 226 4.28 5.80 17.93
N GLU A 227 3.38 6.24 17.05
CA GLU A 227 2.72 7.55 17.20
C GLU A 227 1.72 7.58 18.36
N CYS A 228 1.00 6.48 18.63
CA CYS A 228 -0.02 6.44 19.68
C CYS A 228 0.50 6.01 21.05
N VAL A 229 1.56 5.19 21.13
CA VAL A 229 2.01 4.62 22.42
C VAL A 229 3.40 5.12 22.78
N VAL A 230 4.37 4.99 21.86
CA VAL A 230 5.77 5.29 22.17
C VAL A 230 6.00 6.79 22.32
N ALA A 231 5.40 7.61 21.45
CA ALA A 231 5.56 9.06 21.47
C ALA A 231 5.00 9.71 22.74
N HIS A 232 3.96 9.11 23.34
CA HIS A 232 3.25 9.66 24.49
C HIS A 232 3.41 8.83 25.76
N SER A 233 4.44 7.98 25.81
CA SER A 233 4.59 7.00 26.88
C SER A 233 4.59 7.64 28.25
N ASP A 234 5.41 8.66 28.48
CA ASP A 234 5.59 9.28 29.79
C ASP A 234 4.26 9.85 30.30
N HIS A 235 3.51 10.54 29.44
CA HIS A 235 2.20 11.08 29.77
C HIS A 235 1.19 9.97 30.11
N ILE A 236 1.14 8.89 29.31
CA ILE A 236 0.25 7.74 29.54
C ILE A 236 0.59 7.11 30.90
N PHE A 237 1.87 6.96 31.23
CA PHE A 237 2.32 6.38 32.49
C PHE A 237 2.02 7.24 33.70
N ASP A 238 2.34 8.53 33.64
CA ASP A 238 2.08 9.45 34.74
C ASP A 238 0.58 9.54 35.01
N ALA A 239 -0.23 9.70 33.95
CA ALA A 239 -1.69 9.74 34.09
C ALA A 239 -2.29 8.40 34.58
N ALA A 240 -1.76 7.25 34.13
CA ALA A 240 -2.19 5.94 34.64
C ALA A 240 -1.82 5.76 36.12
N ARG A 241 -0.60 6.18 36.50
CA ARG A 241 -0.12 6.13 37.87
C ARG A 241 -1.02 6.99 38.77
N ASP A 242 -1.23 8.25 38.39
CA ASP A 242 -2.01 9.21 39.18
C ASP A 242 -3.48 8.75 39.33
N MET A 243 -4.06 8.16 38.26
CA MET A 243 -5.37 7.51 38.32
C MET A 243 -5.40 6.32 39.29
N LEU A 244 -4.40 5.42 39.22
CA LEU A 244 -4.31 4.26 40.10
C LEU A 244 -4.16 4.65 41.58
N TRP A 245 -3.41 5.72 41.88
CA TRP A 245 -3.30 6.29 43.22
C TRP A 245 -4.63 6.87 43.70
N ALA A 246 -5.31 7.69 42.89
CA ALA A 246 -6.62 8.24 43.25
C ALA A 246 -7.66 7.13 43.55
N MET A 247 -7.64 6.04 42.77
CA MET A 247 -8.48 4.87 43.02
C MET A 247 -8.05 4.05 44.25
N TYR A 248 -6.79 4.13 44.68
CA TYR A 248 -6.33 3.48 45.91
C TYR A 248 -6.79 4.26 47.15
N ASP A 249 -6.63 5.57 47.14
CA ASP A 249 -7.05 6.45 48.24
C ASP A 249 -8.57 6.35 48.49
N ASN A 250 -9.37 6.25 47.43
CA ASN A 250 -10.83 6.03 47.53
C ASN A 250 -11.20 4.63 48.04
N SER A 251 -10.33 3.62 47.92
CA SER A 251 -10.61 2.25 48.38
C SER A 251 -10.29 2.02 49.85
N GLN A 252 -9.48 2.88 50.48
CA GLN A 252 -9.20 2.81 51.91
C GLN A 252 -10.43 3.15 52.78
N SER A 253 -11.51 3.68 52.20
CA SER A 253 -12.79 3.90 52.89
C SER A 253 -13.76 2.71 52.84
N GLU A 254 -13.48 1.68 52.04
CA GLU A 254 -14.30 0.45 51.97
C GLU A 254 -13.39 -0.75 52.35
N ASP A 255 -13.66 -1.39 53.49
CA ASP A 255 -12.84 -2.41 54.17
C ASP A 255 -12.57 -3.73 53.39
N THR A 256 -12.66 -3.75 52.06
CA THR A 256 -12.46 -4.95 51.24
C THR A 256 -11.30 -4.74 50.28
N PHE A 257 -10.10 -5.22 50.67
CA PHE A 257 -8.89 -5.20 49.85
C PHE A 257 -8.95 -6.27 48.75
N GLU A 258 -9.83 -6.09 47.77
CA GLU A 258 -9.69 -6.75 46.46
C GLU A 258 -9.14 -5.75 45.46
N PHE A 259 -8.04 -6.10 44.79
CA PHE A 259 -7.53 -5.31 43.68
C PHE A 259 -8.59 -5.29 42.57
N PRO A 260 -9.21 -4.15 42.23
CA PRO A 260 -10.31 -4.13 41.28
C PRO A 260 -9.86 -4.72 39.94
N ALA A 261 -10.67 -5.60 39.35
CA ALA A 261 -10.37 -6.27 38.08
C ALA A 261 -10.00 -5.28 36.95
N GLU A 262 -10.54 -4.06 37.02
CA GLU A 262 -10.22 -2.92 36.14
C GLU A 262 -8.76 -2.46 36.25
N LYS A 263 -8.15 -2.47 37.45
CA LYS A 263 -6.72 -2.12 37.64
C LYS A 263 -5.81 -3.12 36.94
N THR A 264 -6.12 -4.41 37.07
CA THR A 264 -5.36 -5.51 36.44
C THR A 264 -5.52 -5.48 34.91
N SER A 265 -6.71 -5.14 34.41
CA SER A 265 -6.97 -5.08 32.97
C SER A 265 -6.24 -3.91 32.28
N LEU A 266 -6.13 -2.76 32.95
CA LEU A 266 -5.42 -1.59 32.43
C LEU A 266 -3.92 -1.85 32.32
N VAL A 267 -3.30 -2.34 33.40
CA VAL A 267 -1.87 -2.67 33.43
C VAL A 267 -1.55 -3.78 32.43
N GLN A 268 -2.37 -4.82 32.33
CA GLN A 268 -2.21 -5.87 31.30
C GLN A 268 -2.35 -5.33 29.88
N SER A 269 -3.27 -4.39 29.64
CA SER A 269 -3.48 -3.76 28.33
C SER A 269 -2.29 -2.91 27.92
N LEU A 270 -1.80 -2.09 28.85
CA LEU A 270 -0.60 -1.28 28.70
C LEU A 270 0.63 -2.15 28.41
N TYR A 271 0.81 -3.22 29.17
CA TYR A 271 1.89 -4.18 28.96
C TYR A 271 1.80 -4.85 27.59
N ARG A 272 0.62 -5.29 27.15
CA ARG A 272 0.43 -5.89 25.82
C ARG A 272 0.76 -4.93 24.68
N LEU A 273 0.29 -3.67 24.76
CA LEU A 273 0.61 -2.65 23.76
C LEU A 273 2.11 -2.35 23.72
N CYS A 274 2.76 -2.31 24.89
CA CYS A 274 4.21 -2.12 24.97
C CYS A 274 4.98 -3.33 24.42
N CYS A 275 4.53 -4.56 24.67
CA CYS A 275 5.16 -5.74 24.06
C CYS A 275 4.96 -5.79 22.54
N GLN A 276 3.81 -5.34 22.03
CA GLN A 276 3.59 -5.20 20.59
C GLN A 276 4.51 -4.13 19.98
N SER A 277 4.82 -3.05 20.72
CA SER A 277 5.81 -2.05 20.30
C SER A 277 7.26 -2.47 20.59
N GLN A 278 7.52 -3.49 21.42
CA GLN A 278 8.85 -4.09 21.61
C GLN A 278 9.30 -5.01 20.48
N ALA A 279 8.44 -5.33 19.52
CA ALA A 279 8.84 -5.93 18.24
C ALA A 279 9.72 -4.99 17.38
N LEU A 280 10.11 -3.83 17.91
CA LEU A 280 11.00 -2.84 17.35
C LEU A 280 12.40 -2.99 17.96
N GLU A 281 13.44 -2.86 17.12
CA GLU A 281 14.87 -3.10 17.40
C GLU A 281 15.35 -2.78 18.85
N PRO A 282 16.29 -3.58 19.42
CA PRO A 282 16.88 -3.30 20.73
C PRO A 282 17.51 -1.90 20.77
N GLY A 283 17.08 -1.06 21.72
CA GLY A 283 17.56 0.32 21.87
C GLY A 283 16.49 1.41 21.75
N GLN A 284 15.26 1.06 21.37
CA GLN A 284 14.13 2.02 21.31
C GLN A 284 13.43 2.21 22.66
N THR A 285 12.85 3.39 22.88
CA THR A 285 12.16 3.82 24.12
C THR A 285 11.14 2.79 24.59
N ALA A 286 10.39 2.16 23.67
CA ALA A 286 9.42 1.09 23.94
C ALA A 286 9.99 -0.11 24.74
N TYR A 287 11.23 -0.50 24.47
CA TYR A 287 11.90 -1.60 25.19
C TYR A 287 12.22 -1.21 26.63
N GLN A 288 12.77 -0.01 26.82
CA GLN A 288 13.06 0.54 28.14
C GLN A 288 11.77 0.73 28.97
N LEU A 289 10.68 1.13 28.31
CA LEU A 289 9.36 1.33 28.92
C LEU A 289 8.70 0.03 29.41
N ALA A 290 8.69 -1.04 28.62
CA ALA A 290 8.12 -2.31 29.13
C ALA A 290 9.02 -2.99 30.18
N THR A 291 10.32 -2.64 30.23
CA THR A 291 11.18 -3.02 31.37
C THR A 291 10.76 -2.28 32.63
N ARG A 292 10.39 -0.99 32.52
CA ARG A 292 9.89 -0.14 33.61
C ARG A 292 8.50 -0.56 34.14
N MET A 293 7.65 -1.16 33.31
CA MET A 293 6.39 -1.78 33.77
C MET A 293 6.59 -3.07 34.56
N ARG A 294 7.72 -3.75 34.35
CA ARG A 294 8.01 -5.05 34.97
C ARG A 294 8.63 -4.93 36.36
N SER A 295 9.27 -3.80 36.65
CA SER A 295 9.89 -3.43 37.92
C SER A 295 8.90 -2.77 38.86
#